data_AF-A0AAW6JWB4-F1
#
_entry.id   AF-A0AAW6JWB4-F1
#
_cell.length_a   1.000
_cell.length_b   1.000
_cell.length_c   1.000
_cell.angle_alpha   90.00
_cell.angle_beta   90.00
_cell.angle_gamma   90.00
#
_symmetry.space_group_name_H-M   'P 1'
#
loop_
_entity.id
_entity.type
_entity.pdbx_description
1 polymer ?
#
loop_
_entity_poly.entity_id
_entity_poly.type
_entity_poly.pdbx_seq_one_letter_code
_entity_poly.pdbx_strand_id
1 'polypeptide(L)'
;MNSLFKEVFGVLKYTQDLFASVQKFLTPAKAYSWQTLIYLSVFSWGISYFALGYIRDIIAFCGWLFLLAGTTWYTTDDPLRVPGTFMPVGAVITGFLVSVFALGNKESGLTSNTIVIWPTIAAIVTAIPNFFEGTGGRSAKAKLPKLQDRQKVVVLLAWCMLISCWLQFYFVIDKWLKEYPSLRADNFQKSAFVIRLEPPAKKPKTGDLILDKLQPLVNQQIANKPWADVEKWLLEANQQLGNLGRKTINSHLGKSQERLLWRVEPRVVNIKSGYKLDILTIWGGPSADSKGYYWQKSCLIQPSNSGKQTDNKNTVARITCDRTSKFIIGSPPPQQ
;
A
#
# COMPACT_ATOMS: atom_id res chain seq x y z
N MET A 1 25.95 53.50 -26.48
CA MET A 1 25.25 53.75 -25.20
C MET A 1 23.74 53.95 -25.33
N ASN A 2 23.21 54.53 -26.42
CA ASN A 2 21.76 54.84 -26.54
C ASN A 2 20.82 53.64 -26.79
N SER A 3 21.29 52.47 -27.25
CA SER A 3 20.39 51.33 -27.49
C SER A 3 20.15 50.47 -26.24
N LEU A 4 21.18 50.28 -25.39
CA LEU A 4 21.07 49.54 -24.13
C LEU A 4 20.11 50.19 -23.13
N PHE A 5 20.09 51.53 -23.05
CA PHE A 5 19.14 52.25 -22.18
C PHE A 5 17.69 52.08 -22.63
N LYS A 6 17.45 51.95 -23.94
CA LYS A 6 16.11 51.81 -24.51
C LYS A 6 15.53 50.41 -24.30
N GLU A 7 16.39 49.39 -24.35
CA GLU A 7 16.02 48.01 -24.01
C GLU A 7 15.78 47.85 -22.50
N VAL A 8 16.62 48.43 -21.64
CA VAL A 8 16.42 48.39 -20.18
C VAL A 8 15.12 49.08 -19.77
N PHE A 9 14.81 50.26 -20.34
CA PHE A 9 13.52 50.93 -20.10
C PHE A 9 12.32 50.16 -20.65
N GLY A 10 12.48 49.45 -21.77
CA GLY A 10 11.44 48.59 -22.33
C GLY A 10 11.12 47.39 -21.42
N VAL A 11 12.15 46.75 -20.87
CA VAL A 11 12.00 45.65 -19.90
C VAL A 11 11.42 46.16 -18.59
N LEU A 12 11.84 47.33 -18.09
CA LEU A 12 11.30 47.95 -16.87
C LEU A 12 9.81 48.33 -17.01
N LYS A 13 9.43 48.81 -18.19
CA LYS A 13 8.03 49.14 -18.48
C LYS A 13 7.18 47.87 -18.61
N TYR A 14 7.72 46.82 -19.23
CA TYR A 14 7.06 45.53 -19.34
C TYR A 14 6.87 44.86 -17.97
N THR A 15 7.88 44.94 -17.07
CA THR A 15 7.74 44.44 -15.70
C THR A 15 6.78 45.30 -14.87
N GLN A 16 6.74 46.62 -15.08
CA GLN A 16 5.71 47.48 -14.48
C GLN A 16 4.29 47.15 -14.98
N ASP A 17 4.10 46.90 -16.27
CA ASP A 17 2.79 46.57 -16.85
C ASP A 17 2.33 45.15 -16.43
N LEU A 18 3.26 44.20 -16.31
CA LEU A 18 3.02 42.91 -15.69
C LEU A 18 2.68 43.05 -14.21
N PHE A 19 3.43 43.85 -13.46
CA PHE A 19 3.17 44.09 -12.05
C PHE A 19 1.83 44.81 -11.85
N ALA A 20 1.46 45.75 -12.69
CA ALA A 20 0.18 46.46 -12.65
C ALA A 20 -1.00 45.54 -13.04
N SER A 21 -0.82 44.62 -13.99
CA SER A 21 -1.82 43.61 -14.34
C SER A 21 -2.00 42.57 -13.24
N VAL A 22 -0.89 42.10 -12.67
CA VAL A 22 -0.89 41.22 -11.49
C VAL A 22 -1.50 41.93 -10.29
N GLN A 23 -1.19 43.21 -10.08
CA GLN A 23 -1.76 44.04 -9.03
C GLN A 23 -3.26 44.21 -9.22
N LYS A 24 -3.77 44.47 -10.43
CA LYS A 24 -5.22 44.51 -10.72
C LYS A 24 -5.92 43.18 -10.51
N PHE A 25 -5.23 42.06 -10.72
CA PHE A 25 -5.76 40.72 -10.45
C PHE A 25 -5.70 40.36 -8.95
N LEU A 26 -4.70 40.89 -8.21
CA LEU A 26 -4.52 40.69 -6.77
C LEU A 26 -5.21 41.73 -5.88
N THR A 27 -5.67 42.87 -6.41
CA THR A 27 -6.39 43.86 -5.60
C THR A 27 -7.86 43.44 -5.50
N PRO A 28 -8.34 43.07 -4.30
CA PRO A 28 -9.72 42.68 -4.13
C PRO A 28 -10.63 43.89 -4.37
N ALA A 29 -11.70 43.71 -5.14
CA ALA A 29 -12.66 44.77 -5.46
C ALA A 29 -13.39 45.32 -4.21
N LYS A 30 -13.33 44.62 -3.07
CA LYS A 30 -13.91 45.00 -1.77
C LYS A 30 -13.01 44.49 -0.62
N ALA A 31 -12.88 45.27 0.46
CA ALA A 31 -12.07 44.91 1.63
C ALA A 31 -12.57 43.64 2.39
N TYR A 32 -13.86 43.31 2.23
CA TYR A 32 -14.45 42.05 2.68
C TYR A 32 -14.69 41.15 1.47
N SER A 33 -13.73 40.29 1.14
CA SER A 33 -13.85 39.29 0.08
C SER A 33 -13.17 37.98 0.49
N TRP A 34 -13.60 36.86 -0.07
CA TRP A 34 -12.96 35.56 0.16
C TRP A 34 -11.45 35.56 -0.16
N GLN A 35 -11.02 36.44 -1.07
CA GLN A 35 -9.62 36.61 -1.48
C GLN A 35 -8.75 37.14 -0.33
N THR A 36 -9.26 38.05 0.51
CA THR A 36 -8.47 38.59 1.63
C THR A 36 -8.17 37.53 2.69
N LEU A 37 -9.11 36.62 2.95
CA LEU A 37 -8.90 35.48 3.86
C LEU A 37 -7.86 34.49 3.31
N ILE A 38 -7.87 34.22 2.00
CA ILE A 38 -6.86 33.37 1.37
C ILE A 38 -5.48 34.05 1.40
N TYR A 39 -5.40 35.36 1.16
CA TYR A 39 -4.12 36.08 1.28
C TYR A 39 -3.61 36.12 2.71
N LEU A 40 -4.49 36.30 3.70
CA LEU A 40 -4.14 36.26 5.11
C LEU A 40 -3.62 34.87 5.51
N SER A 41 -4.19 33.81 4.94
CA SER A 41 -3.69 32.45 5.10
C SER A 41 -2.27 32.27 4.57
N VAL A 42 -2.02 32.68 3.32
CA VAL A 42 -0.69 32.59 2.69
C VAL A 42 0.33 33.44 3.44
N PHE A 43 -0.07 34.64 3.87
CA PHE A 43 0.75 35.51 4.70
C PHE A 43 1.09 34.87 6.04
N SER A 44 0.10 34.33 6.74
CA SER A 44 0.28 33.63 8.02
C SER A 44 1.20 32.42 7.85
N TRP A 45 1.03 31.64 6.78
CA TRP A 45 1.92 30.53 6.47
C TRP A 45 3.37 30.99 6.21
N GLY A 46 3.55 32.09 5.49
CA GLY A 46 4.86 32.70 5.25
C GLY A 46 5.53 33.18 6.55
N ILE A 47 4.79 33.85 7.44
CA ILE A 47 5.32 34.28 8.74
C ILE A 47 5.63 33.07 9.65
N SER A 48 4.83 32.01 9.58
CA SER A 48 5.08 30.76 10.30
C SER A 48 6.42 30.12 9.89
N TYR A 49 6.88 30.28 8.65
CA TYR A 49 8.19 29.78 8.24
C TYR A 49 9.36 30.46 8.98
N PHE A 50 9.22 31.74 9.30
CA PHE A 50 10.23 32.53 10.02
C PHE A 50 10.09 32.46 11.54
N ALA A 51 8.96 31.97 12.04
CA ALA A 51 8.70 31.82 13.48
C ALA A 51 9.37 30.55 14.04
N LEU A 52 9.82 30.63 15.30
CA LEU A 52 10.43 29.51 16.03
C LEU A 52 9.54 29.06 17.20
N GLY A 53 9.57 27.75 17.49
CA GLY A 53 8.88 27.16 18.64
C GLY A 53 7.35 27.14 18.52
N TYR A 54 6.66 27.25 19.66
CA TYR A 54 5.20 27.13 19.77
C TYR A 54 4.42 28.21 18.97
N ILE A 55 5.02 29.37 18.76
CA ILE A 55 4.44 30.49 18.01
C ILE A 55 4.27 30.12 16.53
N ARG A 56 5.18 29.31 15.97
CA ARG A 56 5.06 28.78 14.60
C ARG A 56 3.79 27.96 14.42
N ASP A 57 3.52 27.05 15.35
CA ASP A 57 2.36 26.15 15.26
C ASP A 57 1.03 26.92 15.39
N ILE A 58 0.96 27.96 16.24
CA ILE A 58 -0.23 28.83 16.33
C ILE A 58 -0.45 29.62 15.04
N ILE A 59 0.60 30.22 14.48
CA ILE A 59 0.50 31.02 13.25
C ILE A 59 0.13 30.12 12.06
N ALA A 60 0.69 28.91 11.99
CA ALA A 60 0.30 27.93 10.98
C ALA A 60 -1.18 27.53 11.13
N PHE A 61 -1.64 27.30 12.37
CA PHE A 61 -3.05 26.98 12.66
C PHE A 61 -4.00 28.10 12.23
N CYS A 62 -3.69 29.35 12.58
CA CYS A 62 -4.45 30.52 12.13
C CYS A 62 -4.44 30.64 10.60
N GLY A 63 -3.31 30.36 9.96
CA GLY A 63 -3.19 30.33 8.50
C GLY A 63 -4.14 29.30 7.87
N TRP A 64 -4.22 28.09 8.43
CA TRP A 64 -5.18 27.08 8.00
C TRP A 64 -6.63 27.49 8.22
N LEU A 65 -6.96 28.10 9.36
CA LEU A 65 -8.33 28.59 9.61
C LEU A 65 -8.76 29.65 8.60
N PHE A 66 -7.88 30.60 8.27
CA PHE A 66 -8.18 31.60 7.24
C PHE A 66 -8.32 30.98 5.85
N LEU A 67 -7.56 29.93 5.55
CA LEU A 67 -7.68 29.17 4.31
C LEU A 67 -9.06 28.50 4.22
N LEU A 68 -9.46 27.81 5.27
CA LEU A 68 -10.76 27.13 5.35
C LEU A 68 -11.92 28.11 5.28
N ALA A 69 -11.84 29.23 6.01
CA ALA A 69 -12.85 30.29 5.97
C ALA A 69 -12.94 30.95 4.59
N GLY A 70 -11.81 31.27 3.96
CA GLY A 70 -11.77 31.87 2.62
C GLY A 70 -12.31 30.93 1.54
N THR A 71 -11.95 29.66 1.58
CA THR A 71 -12.40 28.67 0.58
C THR A 71 -13.86 28.27 0.76
N THR A 72 -14.38 28.21 1.99
CA THR A 72 -15.81 27.98 2.24
C THR A 72 -16.66 29.19 1.81
N TRP A 73 -16.17 30.41 2.03
CA TRP A 73 -16.82 31.61 1.50
C TRP A 73 -16.82 31.61 -0.03
N TYR A 74 -15.67 31.33 -0.67
CA TYR A 74 -15.58 31.21 -2.14
C TYR A 74 -16.61 30.20 -2.71
N THR A 75 -16.79 29.08 -2.03
CA THR A 75 -17.77 28.03 -2.40
C THR A 75 -19.21 28.53 -2.37
N THR A 76 -19.51 29.51 -1.51
CA THR A 76 -20.86 30.06 -1.30
C THR A 76 -21.19 31.17 -2.30
N ASP A 77 -20.20 31.98 -2.68
CA ASP A 77 -20.39 33.13 -3.58
C ASP A 77 -20.35 32.75 -5.09
N ASP A 78 -19.51 31.81 -5.52
CA ASP A 78 -19.40 31.37 -6.93
C ASP A 78 -19.41 29.84 -7.07
N PRO A 79 -20.60 29.19 -7.14
CA PRO A 79 -20.70 27.74 -7.21
C PRO A 79 -20.44 27.24 -8.62
N LEU A 80 -19.17 27.19 -9.03
CA LEU A 80 -18.76 26.32 -10.13
C LEU A 80 -19.06 24.87 -9.72
N ARG A 81 -19.93 24.20 -10.46
CA ARG A 81 -20.36 22.82 -10.14
C ARG A 81 -19.51 21.82 -10.90
N VAL A 82 -19.18 20.70 -10.25
CA VAL A 82 -18.51 19.59 -10.92
C VAL A 82 -19.48 18.99 -11.96
N PRO A 83 -19.09 18.88 -13.24
CA PRO A 83 -19.99 18.36 -14.28
C PRO A 83 -20.50 16.96 -13.90
N GLY A 84 -21.83 16.79 -13.93
CA GLY A 84 -22.49 15.53 -13.58
C GLY A 84 -22.90 15.37 -12.10
N THR A 85 -22.58 16.31 -11.21
CA THR A 85 -23.03 16.29 -9.80
C THR A 85 -23.59 17.63 -9.33
N PHE A 86 -24.34 17.63 -8.22
CA PHE A 86 -24.80 18.86 -7.55
C PHE A 86 -23.74 19.50 -6.65
N MET A 87 -22.49 19.03 -6.72
CA MET A 87 -21.41 19.40 -5.80
C MET A 87 -20.64 20.63 -6.33
N PRO A 88 -20.51 21.71 -5.55
CA PRO A 88 -19.67 22.82 -5.93
C PRO A 88 -18.19 22.40 -5.80
N VAL A 89 -17.38 22.77 -6.80
CA VAL A 89 -15.93 22.52 -6.85
C VAL A 89 -15.26 23.05 -5.58
N GLY A 90 -15.73 24.18 -5.06
CA GLY A 90 -15.28 24.72 -3.79
C GLY A 90 -15.53 23.79 -2.59
N ALA A 91 -16.62 23.01 -2.55
CA ALA A 91 -16.88 22.05 -1.47
C ALA A 91 -15.93 20.85 -1.53
N VAL A 92 -15.51 20.48 -2.73
CA VAL A 92 -14.50 19.43 -2.94
C VAL A 92 -13.13 19.90 -2.45
N ILE A 93 -12.73 21.12 -2.81
CA ILE A 93 -11.46 21.72 -2.40
C ILE A 93 -11.42 21.98 -0.89
N THR A 94 -12.48 22.56 -0.32
CA THR A 94 -12.61 22.76 1.13
C THR A 94 -12.62 21.44 1.88
N GLY A 95 -13.37 20.44 1.42
CA GLY A 95 -13.37 19.12 2.02
C GLY A 95 -11.99 18.47 2.01
N PHE A 96 -11.21 18.67 0.94
CA PHE A 96 -9.83 18.20 0.87
C PHE A 96 -8.95 18.90 1.90
N LEU A 97 -9.00 20.23 1.95
CA LEU A 97 -8.24 21.04 2.90
C LEU A 97 -8.57 20.70 4.35
N VAL A 98 -9.85 20.52 4.68
CA VAL A 98 -10.29 20.07 6.01
C VAL A 98 -9.75 18.69 6.33
N SER A 99 -9.78 17.77 5.36
CA SER A 99 -9.26 16.41 5.55
C SER A 99 -7.75 16.41 5.78
N VAL A 100 -7.00 17.21 5.03
CA VAL A 100 -5.55 17.37 5.17
C VAL A 100 -5.22 18.03 6.51
N PHE A 101 -5.98 19.03 6.93
CA PHE A 101 -5.77 19.70 8.21
C PHE A 101 -6.07 18.79 9.42
N ALA A 102 -7.19 18.06 9.39
CA ALA A 102 -7.63 17.23 10.51
C ALA A 102 -6.84 15.92 10.65
N LEU A 103 -6.34 15.35 9.55
CA LEU A 103 -5.73 14.01 9.51
C LEU A 103 -4.33 13.99 8.90
N GLY A 104 -3.80 15.14 8.49
CA GLY A 104 -2.44 15.26 7.95
C GLY A 104 -1.40 15.11 9.05
N ASN A 105 -0.47 14.18 8.86
CA ASN A 105 0.62 13.93 9.79
C ASN A 105 1.87 14.76 9.42
N LYS A 106 2.69 15.17 10.39
CA LYS A 106 3.85 16.06 10.18
C LYS A 106 4.94 15.50 9.24
N GLU A 107 5.01 14.18 9.03
CA GLU A 107 6.06 13.54 8.20
C GLU A 107 5.65 13.26 6.74
N SER A 108 4.35 13.13 6.45
CA SER A 108 3.85 12.96 5.09
C SER A 108 2.48 13.62 4.98
N GLY A 109 2.41 14.74 4.25
CA GLY A 109 1.22 15.59 4.17
C GLY A 109 -0.03 14.92 3.57
N LEU A 110 0.06 13.67 3.11
CA LEU A 110 -1.05 12.89 2.57
C LEU A 110 -1.04 11.50 3.20
N THR A 111 -1.85 11.32 4.24
CA THR A 111 -2.10 10.00 4.83
C THR A 111 -3.21 9.29 4.05
N SER A 112 -3.18 7.96 3.95
CA SER A 112 -4.25 7.18 3.31
C SER A 112 -5.65 7.55 3.86
N ASN A 113 -5.76 7.77 5.17
CA ASN A 113 -6.98 8.21 5.84
C ASN A 113 -7.52 9.56 5.33
N THR A 114 -6.63 10.50 4.98
CA THR A 114 -7.00 11.81 4.43
C THR A 114 -7.74 11.67 3.10
N ILE A 115 -7.23 10.79 2.23
CA ILE A 115 -7.81 10.55 0.89
C ILE A 115 -9.13 9.78 1.02
N VAL A 116 -9.20 8.83 1.96
CA VAL A 116 -10.41 8.02 2.21
C VAL A 116 -11.57 8.88 2.71
N ILE A 117 -11.35 9.79 3.66
CA ILE A 117 -12.42 10.56 4.32
C ILE A 117 -12.84 11.79 3.51
N TRP A 118 -11.97 12.25 2.60
CA TRP A 118 -12.19 13.46 1.80
C TRP A 118 -13.56 13.54 1.09
N PRO A 119 -14.01 12.53 0.34
CA PRO A 119 -15.32 12.58 -0.32
C PRO A 119 -16.48 12.81 0.66
N THR A 120 -16.40 12.20 1.85
CA THR A 120 -17.45 12.30 2.87
C THR A 120 -17.49 13.70 3.49
N ILE A 121 -16.34 14.28 3.83
CA ILE A 121 -16.27 15.66 4.36
C ILE A 121 -16.75 16.66 3.32
N ALA A 122 -16.37 16.49 2.06
CA ALA A 122 -16.81 17.35 0.97
C ALA A 122 -18.35 17.32 0.80
N ALA A 123 -18.97 16.14 0.95
CA ALA A 123 -20.44 16.02 0.93
C ALA A 123 -21.10 16.75 2.11
N ILE A 124 -20.52 16.67 3.31
CA ILE A 124 -21.01 17.39 4.49
C ILE A 124 -20.92 18.90 4.27
N VAL A 125 -19.79 19.41 3.78
CA VAL A 125 -19.61 20.84 3.48
C VAL A 125 -20.63 21.33 2.45
N THR A 126 -20.94 20.51 1.44
CA THR A 126 -21.97 20.81 0.44
C THR A 126 -23.38 20.84 1.04
N ALA A 127 -23.64 20.05 2.08
CA ALA A 127 -24.95 19.95 2.70
C ALA A 127 -25.24 21.10 3.67
N ILE A 128 -24.23 21.64 4.35
CA ILE A 128 -24.36 22.68 5.39
C ILE A 128 -25.23 23.87 4.94
N PRO A 129 -25.00 24.50 3.77
CA PRO A 129 -25.79 25.66 3.35
C PRO A 129 -27.29 25.36 3.19
N ASN A 130 -27.68 24.12 2.87
CA ASN A 130 -29.09 23.76 2.67
C ASN A 130 -29.90 23.71 3.98
N PHE A 131 -29.24 23.75 5.15
CA PHE A 131 -29.90 23.80 6.46
C PHE A 131 -30.09 25.23 7.00
N PHE A 132 -29.57 26.24 6.30
CA PHE A 132 -29.63 27.64 6.70
C PHE A 132 -30.15 28.52 5.55
N GLU A 133 -31.33 29.15 5.71
CA GLU A 133 -31.79 30.22 4.83
C GLU A 133 -31.41 31.59 5.43
N GLY A 134 -30.69 32.41 4.66
CA GLY A 134 -30.37 33.81 5.01
C GLY A 134 -29.02 34.27 4.46
N THR A 135 -29.01 35.26 3.58
CA THR A 135 -27.78 35.99 3.18
C THR A 135 -27.17 36.67 4.41
N GLY A 136 -25.86 36.51 4.57
CA GLY A 136 -25.09 36.85 5.76
C GLY A 136 -25.50 38.16 6.44
N GLY A 137 -25.65 38.11 7.76
CA GLY A 137 -25.67 39.33 8.56
C GLY A 137 -26.38 39.24 9.90
N ARG A 138 -27.64 38.77 9.98
CA ARG A 138 -28.39 38.89 11.26
C ARG A 138 -29.61 37.98 11.48
N SER A 139 -29.94 37.08 10.56
CA SER A 139 -31.13 36.23 10.71
C SER A 139 -31.00 34.91 9.95
N ALA A 140 -29.95 34.14 10.24
CA ALA A 140 -29.88 32.74 9.85
C ALA A 140 -30.86 31.95 10.73
N LYS A 141 -32.04 31.65 10.20
CA LYS A 141 -33.00 30.77 10.89
C LYS A 141 -32.72 29.35 10.41
N ALA A 142 -32.39 28.46 11.36
CA ALA A 142 -32.29 27.03 11.09
C ALA A 142 -33.65 26.55 10.57
N LYS A 143 -33.69 26.13 9.30
CA LYS A 143 -34.91 25.63 8.67
C LYS A 143 -34.63 24.24 8.15
N LEU A 144 -35.54 23.35 8.47
CA LEU A 144 -35.55 22.00 7.93
C LEU A 144 -35.72 22.06 6.40
N PRO A 145 -34.76 21.55 5.60
CA PRO A 145 -34.81 21.67 4.14
C PRO A 145 -36.07 21.02 3.56
N LYS A 146 -36.46 21.45 2.35
CA LYS A 146 -37.58 20.86 1.60
C LYS A 146 -37.32 19.37 1.34
N LEU A 147 -38.36 18.54 1.23
CA LEU A 147 -38.21 17.08 1.07
C LEU A 147 -37.31 16.70 -0.12
N GLN A 148 -37.39 17.42 -1.24
CA GLN A 148 -36.58 17.18 -2.43
C GLN A 148 -35.08 17.43 -2.19
N ASP A 149 -34.73 18.43 -1.40
CA ASP A 149 -33.32 18.76 -1.11
C ASP A 149 -32.73 17.79 -0.09
N ARG A 150 -33.55 17.26 0.83
CA ARG A 150 -33.14 16.16 1.74
C ARG A 150 -32.76 14.92 0.96
N GLN A 151 -33.56 14.51 -0.02
CA GLN A 151 -33.27 13.35 -0.85
C GLN A 151 -31.96 13.52 -1.62
N LYS A 152 -31.73 14.70 -2.21
CA LYS A 152 -30.47 15.00 -2.92
C LYS A 152 -29.25 14.93 -2.00
N VAL A 153 -29.34 15.51 -0.79
CA VAL A 153 -28.25 15.48 0.20
C VAL A 153 -27.95 14.06 0.66
N VAL A 154 -28.99 13.26 0.94
CA VAL A 154 -28.82 11.85 1.37
C VAL A 154 -28.18 11.02 0.25
N VAL A 155 -28.64 11.16 -0.99
CA VAL A 155 -28.06 10.46 -2.15
C VAL A 155 -26.60 10.87 -2.38
N LEU A 156 -26.30 12.17 -2.29
CA LEU A 156 -24.93 12.68 -2.41
C LEU A 156 -24.02 12.10 -1.34
N LEU A 157 -24.45 12.12 -0.08
CA LEU A 157 -23.68 11.58 1.04
C LEU A 157 -23.47 10.07 0.91
N ALA A 158 -24.50 9.32 0.51
CA ALA A 158 -24.40 7.88 0.28
C ALA A 158 -23.38 7.56 -0.83
N TRP A 159 -23.40 8.31 -1.93
CA TRP A 159 -22.44 8.12 -3.02
C TRP A 159 -21.01 8.44 -2.60
N CYS A 160 -20.79 9.54 -1.89
CA CYS A 160 -19.48 9.91 -1.34
C CYS A 160 -18.97 8.88 -0.33
N MET A 161 -19.84 8.31 0.51
CA MET A 161 -19.49 7.26 1.45
C MET A 161 -19.13 5.95 0.73
N LEU A 162 -19.83 5.60 -0.35
CA LEU A 162 -19.47 4.47 -1.20
C LEU A 162 -18.09 4.66 -1.83
N ILE A 163 -17.79 5.84 -2.37
CA ILE A 163 -16.46 6.17 -2.91
C ILE A 163 -15.39 6.05 -1.82
N SER A 164 -15.64 6.61 -0.63
CA SER A 164 -14.75 6.48 0.53
C SER A 164 -14.48 5.01 0.89
N CYS A 165 -15.50 4.16 0.87
CA CYS A 165 -15.36 2.73 1.11
C CYS A 165 -14.48 2.05 0.05
N TRP A 166 -14.68 2.38 -1.23
CA TRP A 166 -13.84 1.86 -2.33
C TRP A 166 -12.39 2.30 -2.21
N LEU A 167 -12.13 3.55 -1.85
CA LEU A 167 -10.77 4.06 -1.62
C LEU A 167 -10.11 3.35 -0.44
N GLN A 168 -10.84 3.14 0.67
CA GLN A 168 -10.34 2.41 1.83
C GLN A 168 -9.97 0.98 1.45
N PHE A 169 -10.86 0.31 0.72
CA PHE A 169 -10.62 -1.05 0.23
C PHE A 169 -9.36 -1.11 -0.64
N TYR A 170 -9.18 -0.18 -1.57
CA TYR A 170 -7.98 -0.09 -2.41
C TYR A 170 -6.69 0.00 -1.57
N PHE A 171 -6.63 0.90 -0.58
CA PHE A 171 -5.44 1.05 0.26
C PHE A 171 -5.16 -0.18 1.12
N VAL A 172 -6.20 -0.85 1.62
CA VAL A 172 -6.05 -2.11 2.37
C VAL A 172 -5.45 -3.20 1.47
N ILE A 173 -5.95 -3.35 0.25
CA ILE A 173 -5.44 -4.34 -0.71
C ILE A 173 -4.01 -4.01 -1.13
N ASP A 174 -3.70 -2.75 -1.43
CA ASP A 174 -2.34 -2.33 -1.78
C ASP A 174 -1.35 -2.63 -0.63
N LYS A 175 -1.75 -2.36 0.62
CA LYS A 175 -0.96 -2.71 1.80
C LYS A 175 -0.73 -4.22 1.91
N TRP A 176 -1.78 -5.03 1.77
CA TRP A 176 -1.67 -6.50 1.79
C TRP A 176 -0.74 -7.02 0.69
N LEU A 177 -0.84 -6.48 -0.53
CA LEU A 177 0.01 -6.90 -1.65
C LEU A 177 1.48 -6.47 -1.51
N LYS A 178 1.74 -5.42 -0.73
CA LYS A 178 3.11 -5.00 -0.36
C LYS A 178 3.70 -5.89 0.74
N GLU A 179 2.90 -6.23 1.74
CA GLU A 179 3.32 -7.08 2.87
C GLU A 179 3.46 -8.55 2.47
N TYR A 180 2.61 -9.04 1.54
CA TYR A 180 2.54 -10.44 1.10
C TYR A 180 2.62 -10.55 -0.44
N PRO A 181 3.80 -10.36 -1.05
CA PRO A 181 3.99 -10.44 -2.51
C PRO A 181 3.62 -11.81 -3.10
N SER A 182 3.65 -12.90 -2.33
CA SER A 182 3.22 -14.24 -2.76
C SER A 182 1.74 -14.28 -3.16
N LEU A 183 0.88 -13.45 -2.57
CA LEU A 183 -0.53 -13.32 -2.94
C LEU A 183 -0.71 -12.86 -4.40
N ARG A 184 0.25 -12.12 -4.97
CA ARG A 184 0.18 -11.68 -6.37
C ARG A 184 0.20 -12.85 -7.35
N ALA A 185 0.78 -13.98 -6.94
CA ALA A 185 0.90 -15.17 -7.77
C ALA A 185 -0.26 -16.17 -7.58
N ASP A 186 -1.20 -15.89 -6.68
CA ASP A 186 -2.40 -16.71 -6.51
C ASP A 186 -3.35 -16.58 -7.72
N ASN A 187 -4.56 -17.15 -7.74
CA ASN A 187 -5.54 -16.91 -8.81
C ASN A 187 -6.80 -16.20 -8.27
N PHE A 188 -6.93 -14.89 -8.53
CA PHE A 188 -8.11 -14.09 -8.15
C PHE A 188 -9.19 -14.05 -9.24
N GLN A 189 -9.15 -14.90 -10.26
CA GLN A 189 -10.14 -14.89 -11.36
C GLN A 189 -11.59 -15.09 -10.90
N LYS A 190 -11.82 -15.68 -9.72
CA LYS A 190 -13.15 -15.86 -9.13
C LYS A 190 -13.55 -14.73 -8.17
N SER A 191 -12.70 -13.73 -7.96
CA SER A 191 -12.97 -12.63 -7.04
C SER A 191 -13.76 -11.54 -7.74
N ALA A 192 -14.93 -11.20 -7.21
CA ALA A 192 -15.77 -10.10 -7.73
C ALA A 192 -15.14 -8.70 -7.56
N PHE A 193 -14.04 -8.59 -6.81
CA PHE A 193 -13.47 -7.32 -6.34
C PHE A 193 -12.05 -7.04 -6.82
N VAL A 194 -11.33 -8.03 -7.38
CA VAL A 194 -9.92 -7.89 -7.79
C VAL A 194 -9.77 -8.31 -9.24
N ILE A 195 -9.79 -7.34 -10.15
CA ILE A 195 -9.54 -7.55 -11.58
C ILE A 195 -8.03 -7.38 -11.81
N ARG A 196 -7.39 -8.42 -12.36
CA ARG A 196 -5.98 -8.35 -12.73
C ARG A 196 -5.82 -7.65 -14.07
N LEU A 197 -5.14 -6.51 -14.07
CA LEU A 197 -4.73 -5.82 -15.29
C LEU A 197 -3.44 -6.42 -15.86
N GLU A 198 -2.54 -6.92 -15.00
CA GLU A 198 -1.34 -7.67 -15.44
C GLU A 198 -1.60 -9.17 -15.65
N PRO A 199 -0.95 -9.79 -16.66
CA PRO A 199 -0.99 -11.23 -16.84
C PRO A 199 -0.39 -11.95 -15.62
N PRO A 200 -0.96 -13.10 -15.20
CA PRO A 200 -0.51 -13.81 -14.02
C PRO A 200 0.96 -14.23 -14.18
N ALA A 201 1.82 -13.82 -13.25
CA ALA A 201 3.13 -14.41 -13.10
C ALA A 201 2.94 -15.90 -12.78
N LYS A 202 3.35 -16.78 -13.71
CA LYS A 202 3.03 -18.22 -13.69
C LYS A 202 3.43 -18.96 -12.41
N LYS A 203 4.34 -18.42 -11.57
CA LYS A 203 4.83 -19.08 -10.36
C LYS A 203 5.21 -18.07 -9.26
N PRO A 204 4.75 -18.25 -8.02
CA PRO A 204 5.26 -17.50 -6.86
C PRO A 204 6.76 -17.78 -6.67
N LYS A 205 7.61 -16.76 -6.79
CA LYS A 205 9.08 -16.93 -6.76
C LYS A 205 9.63 -17.33 -5.39
N THR A 206 8.90 -17.04 -4.30
CA THR A 206 9.37 -17.22 -2.93
C THR A 206 9.54 -18.70 -2.54
N GLY A 207 8.59 -19.56 -2.92
CA GLY A 207 8.66 -21.00 -2.60
C GLY A 207 9.85 -21.70 -3.26
N ASP A 208 10.10 -21.36 -4.53
CA ASP A 208 11.26 -21.83 -5.30
C ASP A 208 12.57 -21.32 -4.69
N LEU A 209 12.62 -20.04 -4.32
CA LEU A 209 13.80 -19.44 -3.67
C LEU A 209 14.19 -20.18 -2.39
N ILE A 210 13.21 -20.54 -1.54
CA ILE A 210 13.49 -21.27 -0.30
C ILE A 210 14.07 -22.66 -0.63
N LEU A 211 13.46 -23.41 -1.55
CA LEU A 211 13.92 -24.75 -1.91
C LEU A 211 15.31 -24.73 -2.56
N ASP A 212 15.59 -23.77 -3.44
CA ASP A 212 16.88 -23.65 -4.11
C ASP A 212 18.02 -23.27 -3.14
N LYS A 213 17.71 -22.54 -2.07
CA LYS A 213 18.67 -22.24 -1.00
C LYS A 213 18.81 -23.38 0.01
N LEU A 214 17.75 -24.16 0.21
CA LEU A 214 17.76 -25.28 1.14
C LEU A 214 18.47 -26.52 0.58
N GLN A 215 18.30 -26.81 -0.72
CA GLN A 215 18.93 -27.95 -1.39
C GLN A 215 20.45 -28.08 -1.15
N PRO A 216 21.29 -27.04 -1.34
CA PRO A 216 22.72 -27.16 -1.11
C PRO A 216 23.05 -27.47 0.37
N LEU A 217 22.26 -26.94 1.31
CA LEU A 217 22.45 -27.21 2.74
C LEU A 217 22.11 -28.68 3.09
N VAL A 218 21.05 -29.22 2.48
CA VAL A 218 20.69 -30.64 2.61
C VAL A 218 21.76 -31.54 1.99
N ASN A 219 22.25 -31.17 0.80
CA ASN A 219 23.36 -31.88 0.16
C ASN A 219 24.63 -31.89 1.03
N GLN A 220 24.96 -30.79 1.72
CA GLN A 220 26.10 -30.76 2.65
C GLN A 220 25.93 -31.66 3.87
N GLN A 221 24.69 -31.88 4.33
CA GLN A 221 24.42 -32.74 5.48
C GLN A 221 24.40 -34.23 5.14
N ILE A 222 24.13 -34.59 3.88
CA ILE A 222 23.94 -35.99 3.45
C ILE A 222 25.07 -36.49 2.56
N ALA A 223 25.57 -35.68 1.62
CA ALA A 223 26.52 -36.15 0.61
C ALA A 223 27.85 -36.56 1.25
N ASN A 224 28.38 -37.72 0.81
CA ASN A 224 29.65 -38.29 1.27
C ASN A 224 29.72 -38.57 2.79
N LYS A 225 28.57 -38.65 3.46
CA LYS A 225 28.49 -39.11 4.85
C LYS A 225 28.33 -40.63 4.92
N PRO A 226 28.76 -41.27 6.02
CA PRO A 226 28.52 -42.69 6.25
C PRO A 226 27.02 -43.00 6.19
N TRP A 227 26.66 -44.14 5.59
CA TRP A 227 25.25 -44.53 5.41
C TRP A 227 24.45 -44.55 6.72
N ALA A 228 25.04 -45.08 7.79
CA ALA A 228 24.40 -45.17 9.11
C ALA A 228 24.03 -43.78 9.69
N ASP A 229 24.88 -42.77 9.50
CA ASP A 229 24.60 -41.41 9.96
C ASP A 229 23.47 -40.78 9.16
N VAL A 230 23.40 -41.08 7.87
CA VAL A 230 22.34 -40.58 6.97
C VAL A 230 21.00 -41.23 7.29
N GLU A 231 20.97 -42.53 7.60
CA GLU A 231 19.75 -43.19 8.04
C GLU A 231 19.22 -42.58 9.34
N LYS A 232 20.10 -42.32 10.32
CA LYS A 232 19.73 -41.62 11.55
C LYS A 232 19.20 -40.21 11.25
N TRP A 233 19.87 -39.47 10.37
CA TRP A 233 19.43 -38.15 9.94
C TRP A 233 18.05 -38.18 9.28
N LEU A 234 17.77 -39.20 8.46
CA LEU A 234 16.48 -39.37 7.78
C LEU A 234 15.34 -39.71 8.74
N LEU A 235 15.61 -40.49 9.79
CA LEU A 235 14.65 -40.74 10.87
C LEU A 235 14.30 -39.45 11.63
N GLU A 236 15.29 -38.58 11.84
CA GLU A 236 15.12 -37.29 12.52
C GLU A 236 14.83 -36.12 11.56
N ALA A 237 14.51 -36.41 10.28
CA ALA A 237 14.43 -35.40 9.23
C ALA A 237 13.46 -34.26 9.56
N ASN A 238 12.34 -34.54 10.25
CA ASN A 238 11.38 -33.53 10.67
C ASN A 238 12.02 -32.41 11.50
N GLN A 239 12.88 -32.76 12.46
CA GLN A 239 13.57 -31.78 13.30
C GLN A 239 14.74 -31.14 12.57
N GLN A 240 15.58 -31.94 11.91
CA GLN A 240 16.78 -31.46 11.22
C GLN A 240 16.42 -30.50 10.09
N LEU A 241 15.52 -30.92 9.18
CA LEU A 241 15.10 -30.13 8.03
C LEU A 241 14.18 -28.97 8.44
N GLY A 242 13.36 -29.13 9.46
CA GLY A 242 12.56 -28.05 10.03
C GLY A 242 13.43 -26.90 10.55
N ASN A 243 14.49 -27.22 11.31
CA ASN A 243 15.44 -26.23 11.82
C ASN A 243 16.24 -25.56 10.69
N LEU A 244 16.72 -26.35 9.71
CA LEU A 244 17.44 -25.87 8.54
C LEU A 244 16.55 -24.94 7.67
N GLY A 245 15.28 -25.32 7.53
CA GLY A 245 14.26 -24.56 6.83
C GLY A 245 13.99 -23.22 7.51
N ARG A 246 13.76 -23.20 8.82
CA ARG A 246 13.58 -21.96 9.60
C ARG A 246 14.78 -21.04 9.50
N LYS A 247 16.00 -21.57 9.55
CA LYS A 247 17.23 -20.78 9.38
C LYS A 247 17.33 -20.16 7.99
N THR A 248 17.00 -20.93 6.95
CA THR A 248 16.99 -20.48 5.54
C THR A 248 15.93 -19.40 5.29
N ILE A 249 14.73 -19.59 5.84
CA ILE A 249 13.65 -18.61 5.77
C ILE A 249 14.06 -17.31 6.47
N ASN A 250 14.56 -17.39 7.69
CA ASN A 250 14.94 -16.19 8.45
C ASN A 250 16.08 -15.40 7.80
N SER A 251 17.04 -16.06 7.15
CA SER A 251 18.15 -15.37 6.49
C SER A 251 17.77 -14.71 5.16
N HIS A 252 16.88 -15.31 4.37
CA HIS A 252 16.54 -14.82 3.03
C HIS A 252 15.25 -13.98 2.99
N LEU A 253 14.31 -14.23 3.89
CA LEU A 253 13.03 -13.50 4.01
C LEU A 253 13.00 -12.54 5.20
N GLY A 254 14.12 -12.29 5.87
CA GLY A 254 14.19 -11.69 7.21
C GLY A 254 13.42 -10.37 7.45
N LYS A 255 13.14 -9.59 6.40
CA LYS A 255 12.36 -8.34 6.48
C LYS A 255 10.85 -8.52 6.16
N SER A 256 10.46 -9.62 5.53
CA SER A 256 9.09 -9.87 5.10
C SER A 256 8.26 -10.57 6.20
N GLN A 257 7.01 -10.12 6.39
CA GLN A 257 6.06 -10.80 7.28
C GLN A 257 5.68 -12.19 6.80
N GLU A 258 5.87 -12.49 5.50
CA GLU A 258 5.66 -13.83 4.93
C GLU A 258 6.48 -14.91 5.64
N ARG A 259 7.62 -14.57 6.25
CA ARG A 259 8.50 -15.55 6.91
C ARG A 259 7.78 -16.43 7.92
N LEU A 260 6.77 -15.89 8.60
CA LEU A 260 6.01 -16.59 9.65
C LEU A 260 4.98 -17.57 9.06
N LEU A 261 4.63 -17.38 7.79
CA LEU A 261 3.61 -18.14 7.08
C LEU A 261 4.23 -19.27 6.25
N TRP A 262 5.53 -19.26 6.01
CA TRP A 262 6.24 -20.34 5.34
C TRP A 262 6.74 -21.39 6.34
N ARG A 263 6.51 -22.67 6.01
CA ARG A 263 7.10 -23.79 6.75
C ARG A 263 7.72 -24.81 5.81
N VAL A 264 8.75 -25.49 6.29
CA VAL A 264 9.43 -26.57 5.55
C VAL A 264 9.16 -27.87 6.26
N GLU A 265 8.69 -28.87 5.52
CA GLU A 265 8.44 -30.21 6.04
C GLU A 265 9.07 -31.28 5.13
N PRO A 266 9.72 -32.31 5.67
CA PRO A 266 10.12 -33.48 4.89
C PRO A 266 8.97 -34.48 4.74
N ARG A 267 9.02 -35.28 3.68
CA ARG A 267 8.37 -36.58 3.57
C ARG A 267 9.41 -37.59 3.14
N VAL A 268 9.63 -38.62 3.97
CA VAL A 268 10.63 -39.65 3.71
C VAL A 268 9.91 -40.94 3.37
N VAL A 269 10.23 -41.51 2.21
CA VAL A 269 9.67 -42.79 1.77
C VAL A 269 10.82 -43.77 1.54
N ASN A 270 10.76 -44.92 2.18
CA ASN A 270 11.73 -46.00 1.94
C ASN A 270 11.43 -46.66 0.58
N ILE A 271 12.45 -46.79 -0.26
CA ILE A 271 12.39 -47.45 -1.56
C ILE A 271 13.41 -48.60 -1.58
N LYS A 272 13.18 -49.65 -2.38
CA LYS A 272 14.04 -50.84 -2.41
C LYS A 272 15.55 -50.56 -2.59
N SER A 273 15.92 -49.42 -3.15
CA SER A 273 17.29 -48.99 -3.41
C SER A 273 17.82 -47.89 -2.48
N GLY A 274 17.10 -47.50 -1.43
CA GLY A 274 17.48 -46.38 -0.54
C GLY A 274 16.27 -45.59 -0.02
N TYR A 275 16.37 -44.26 0.02
CA TYR A 275 15.30 -43.38 0.49
C TYR A 275 14.97 -42.30 -0.52
N LYS A 276 13.68 -41.96 -0.62
CA LYS A 276 13.18 -40.78 -1.32
C LYS A 276 12.82 -39.73 -0.29
N LEU A 277 13.52 -38.60 -0.30
CA LEU A 277 13.25 -37.43 0.52
C LEU A 277 12.54 -36.37 -0.33
N ASP A 278 11.26 -36.18 -0.08
CA ASP A 278 10.48 -35.08 -0.65
C ASP A 278 10.53 -33.89 0.31
N ILE A 279 11.16 -32.79 -0.13
CA ILE A 279 11.26 -31.54 0.62
C ILE A 279 10.08 -30.65 0.22
N LEU A 280 9.21 -30.34 1.19
CA LEU A 280 8.04 -29.51 0.98
C LEU A 280 8.25 -28.12 1.57
N THR A 281 7.97 -27.07 0.80
CA THR A 281 7.75 -25.71 1.31
C THR A 281 6.26 -25.39 1.22
N ILE A 282 5.64 -25.25 2.38
CA ILE A 282 4.18 -25.10 2.53
C ILE A 282 3.86 -23.66 2.90
N TRP A 283 2.89 -23.08 2.20
CA TRP A 283 2.30 -21.80 2.54
C TRP A 283 1.15 -21.99 3.53
N GLY A 284 1.27 -21.38 4.71
CA GLY A 284 0.25 -21.34 5.75
C GLY A 284 -0.46 -19.99 5.86
N GLY A 285 -0.28 -19.10 4.89
CA GLY A 285 -0.91 -17.78 4.86
C GLY A 285 -2.25 -17.75 4.12
N PRO A 286 -2.83 -16.56 3.95
CA PRO A 286 -4.04 -16.38 3.14
C PRO A 286 -3.79 -16.88 1.72
N SER A 287 -4.75 -17.58 1.13
CA SER A 287 -4.74 -18.01 -0.27
C SER A 287 -6.14 -17.89 -0.86
N ALA A 288 -6.22 -17.70 -2.17
CA ALA A 288 -7.47 -17.76 -2.93
C ALA A 288 -8.05 -19.18 -2.96
N ASP A 289 -7.23 -20.22 -2.75
CA ASP A 289 -7.69 -21.59 -2.55
C ASP A 289 -7.75 -21.93 -1.06
N SER A 290 -8.92 -22.42 -0.61
CA SER A 290 -9.15 -22.95 0.74
C SER A 290 -8.17 -24.06 1.15
N LYS A 291 -7.58 -24.77 0.19
CA LYS A 291 -6.66 -25.89 0.43
C LYS A 291 -5.19 -25.47 0.51
N GLY A 292 -4.89 -24.21 0.18
CA GLY A 292 -3.53 -23.67 0.14
C GLY A 292 -2.69 -24.21 -1.02
N TYR A 293 -1.38 -24.03 -0.92
CA TYR A 293 -0.42 -24.48 -1.93
C TYR A 293 0.94 -24.80 -1.32
N TYR A 294 1.72 -25.62 -2.02
CA TYR A 294 3.07 -25.99 -1.62
C TYR A 294 3.98 -26.23 -2.81
N TRP A 295 5.29 -26.22 -2.56
CA TRP A 295 6.28 -26.69 -3.51
C TRP A 295 6.92 -27.95 -2.99
N GLN A 296 7.23 -28.83 -3.94
CA GLN A 296 7.90 -30.08 -3.67
C GLN A 296 9.19 -30.15 -4.50
N LYS A 297 10.27 -30.57 -3.84
CA LYS A 297 11.51 -30.98 -4.50
C LYS A 297 11.90 -32.36 -4.00
N SER A 298 11.97 -33.32 -4.91
CA SER A 298 12.29 -34.71 -4.58
C SER A 298 13.80 -34.94 -4.65
N CYS A 299 14.34 -35.67 -3.68
CA CYS A 299 15.73 -36.10 -3.64
C CYS A 299 15.79 -37.61 -3.41
N LEU A 300 16.59 -38.29 -4.24
CA LEU A 300 16.86 -39.71 -4.14
C LEU A 300 18.20 -39.92 -3.43
N ILE A 301 18.18 -40.68 -2.35
CA ILE A 301 19.33 -40.95 -1.48
C ILE A 301 19.62 -42.45 -1.56
N GLN A 302 20.81 -42.80 -2.04
CA GLN A 302 21.21 -44.18 -2.26
C GLN A 302 22.58 -44.46 -1.63
N PRO A 303 22.81 -45.69 -1.14
CA PRO A 303 24.14 -46.12 -0.72
C PRO A 303 25.03 -46.25 -1.96
N SER A 304 26.25 -45.71 -1.88
CA SER A 304 27.28 -45.82 -2.91
C SER A 304 28.54 -46.38 -2.28
N ASN A 305 29.08 -47.45 -2.86
CA ASN A 305 30.36 -47.99 -2.43
C ASN A 305 31.48 -47.12 -2.99
N SER A 306 32.20 -46.43 -2.10
CA SER A 306 33.37 -45.62 -2.44
C SER A 306 34.57 -46.54 -2.66
N GLY A 307 34.78 -47.01 -3.90
CA GLY A 307 36.02 -47.66 -4.31
C GLY A 307 36.16 -49.14 -3.89
N LYS A 308 37.03 -49.84 -4.61
CA LYS A 308 37.27 -51.29 -4.56
C LYS A 308 37.78 -51.77 -3.19
N GLN A 309 36.91 -52.01 -2.22
CA GLN A 309 37.21 -52.93 -1.11
C GLN A 309 35.92 -53.43 -0.47
N THR A 310 35.81 -54.75 -0.42
CA THR A 310 34.76 -55.58 0.16
C THR A 310 34.79 -55.49 1.69
N ASP A 311 34.42 -54.33 2.23
CA ASP A 311 34.04 -54.18 3.63
C ASP A 311 32.86 -53.22 3.73
N ASN A 312 31.75 -53.69 4.32
CA ASN A 312 30.50 -52.96 4.54
C ASN A 312 30.64 -51.66 5.40
N LYS A 313 31.85 -51.24 5.74
CA LYS A 313 32.15 -50.06 6.58
C LYS A 313 32.35 -48.76 5.77
N ASN A 314 32.49 -48.83 4.44
CA ASN A 314 32.80 -47.66 3.59
C ASN A 314 31.66 -47.26 2.65
N THR A 315 30.42 -47.66 2.95
CA THR A 315 29.25 -47.23 2.17
C THR A 315 28.91 -45.78 2.52
N VAL A 316 29.02 -44.90 1.53
CA VAL A 316 28.71 -43.47 1.66
C VAL A 316 27.40 -43.14 0.95
N ALA A 317 26.66 -42.15 1.44
CA ALA A 317 25.42 -41.75 0.81
C ALA A 317 25.66 -40.85 -0.41
N ARG A 318 24.96 -41.15 -1.51
CA ARG A 318 24.86 -40.30 -2.70
C ARG A 318 23.44 -39.74 -2.78
N ILE A 319 23.34 -38.42 -2.91
CA ILE A 319 22.07 -37.70 -3.06
C ILE A 319 21.94 -37.13 -4.48
N THR A 320 20.79 -37.36 -5.11
CA THR A 320 20.44 -36.82 -6.42
C THR A 320 19.07 -36.17 -6.33
N CYS A 321 18.99 -34.85 -6.47
CA CYS A 321 17.74 -34.11 -6.40
C CYS A 321 17.23 -33.71 -7.79
N ASP A 322 15.91 -33.57 -7.91
CA ASP A 322 15.26 -33.02 -9.10
C ASP A 322 15.78 -31.61 -9.41
N ARG A 323 15.98 -31.31 -10.70
CA ARG A 323 16.47 -29.99 -11.13
C ARG A 323 15.45 -28.88 -10.88
N THR A 324 14.16 -29.20 -10.98
CA THR A 324 13.07 -28.25 -10.86
C THR A 324 12.13 -28.63 -9.71
N SER A 325 11.72 -27.63 -8.96
CA SER A 325 10.62 -27.72 -7.99
C SER A 325 9.28 -27.81 -8.72
N LYS A 326 8.35 -28.58 -8.15
CA LYS A 326 6.98 -28.69 -8.61
C LYS A 326 6.08 -27.85 -7.70
N PHE A 327 5.35 -26.90 -8.30
CA PHE A 327 4.29 -26.16 -7.62
C PHE A 327 3.00 -26.97 -7.67
N ILE A 328 2.36 -27.15 -6.52
CA ILE A 328 1.14 -27.93 -6.39
C ILE A 328 0.11 -27.11 -5.61
N ILE A 329 -1.07 -26.95 -6.19
CA ILE A 329 -2.23 -26.33 -5.55
C ILE A 329 -2.98 -27.43 -4.81
N GLY A 330 -3.25 -27.22 -3.52
CA GLY A 330 -3.88 -28.21 -2.65
C GLY A 330 -3.12 -28.47 -1.37
N SER A 331 -3.68 -29.33 -0.54
CA SER A 331 -3.09 -29.71 0.74
C SER A 331 -1.87 -30.61 0.55
N PRO A 332 -0.81 -30.45 1.36
CA PRO A 332 0.35 -31.31 1.29
C PRO A 332 -0.03 -32.77 1.62
N PRO A 333 0.73 -33.75 1.09
CA PRO A 333 0.51 -35.15 1.44
C PRO A 333 0.66 -35.37 2.95
N PRO A 334 -0.10 -36.31 3.54
CA PRO A 334 -0.03 -36.61 4.97
C PRO A 334 1.39 -37.04 5.38
N GLN A 335 1.74 -36.80 6.65
CA GLN A 335 2.96 -37.34 7.24
C GLN A 335 2.80 -38.86 7.37
N GLN A 336 3.82 -39.62 6.98
CA GLN A 336 3.86 -41.08 7.11
C GLN A 336 4.59 -41.48 8.39
#